data_AF-A0A963C5S1-F1
#
_entry.id   AF-A0A963C5S1-F1
#
_cell.length_a   1.000
_cell.length_b   1.000
_cell.length_c   1.000
_cell.angle_alpha   90.00
_cell.angle_beta   90.00
_cell.angle_gamma   90.00
#
_symmetry.space_group_name_H-M   'P 1'
#
loop_
_entity.id
_entity.type
_entity.pdbx_description
1 polymer ?
#
loop_
_entity_poly.entity_id
_entity_poly.type
_entity_poly.pdbx_seq_one_letter_code
_entity_poly.pdbx_strand_id
1 'polypeptide(L)'
;MPGKYVLAFAAAAVFSAAAAAQGEHQRRLAAELTVMAGDVRRMASGAEPALHREGLQARLAGALSSLPLLLRRANGDASAVPALRTALERHDWRALGAALETLKRKHPLDLAGLLPQKATPERLRLGEAIHRQACAGCHDAPVRETKLPAFNLFVQAGSMPRAEFAARLLIGVRGDRSTAWRNPFSDLELGALMAYYEKGNK
;
A
#
# COMPACT_ATOMS: atom_id res chain seq x y z
N MET A 1 -19.08 26.10 43.95
CA MET A 1 -17.76 25.52 43.62
C MET A 1 -17.90 24.55 42.44
N PRO A 2 -17.62 24.95 41.19
CA PRO A 2 -17.45 23.99 40.11
C PRO A 2 -16.02 24.09 39.54
N GLY A 3 -15.31 22.98 39.39
CA GLY A 3 -14.05 23.00 38.64
C GLY A 3 -13.01 21.96 39.04
N LYS A 4 -13.33 20.67 38.91
CA LYS A 4 -12.30 19.60 38.93
C LYS A 4 -12.49 18.46 37.91
N TYR A 5 -13.53 18.48 37.08
CA TYR A 5 -13.85 17.35 36.18
C TYR A 5 -13.51 17.54 34.69
N VAL A 6 -12.94 18.67 34.28
CA VAL A 6 -12.69 18.97 32.86
C VAL A 6 -11.28 18.51 32.38
N LEU A 7 -10.32 18.27 33.27
CA LEU A 7 -8.95 17.93 32.89
C LEU A 7 -8.69 16.44 32.58
N ALA A 8 -9.54 15.52 33.02
CA ALA A 8 -9.30 14.08 32.82
C ALA A 8 -9.63 13.57 31.41
N PHE A 9 -10.55 14.23 30.69
CA PHE A 9 -10.96 13.81 29.33
C PHE A 9 -9.97 14.26 28.24
N ALA A 10 -9.23 15.35 28.46
CA ALA A 10 -8.26 15.84 27.49
C ALA A 10 -7.01 14.93 27.38
N ALA A 11 -6.57 14.32 28.49
CA ALA A 11 -5.41 13.44 28.48
C ALA A 11 -5.68 12.12 27.72
N ALA A 12 -6.81 11.45 27.98
CA ALA A 12 -7.15 10.19 27.34
C ALA A 12 -7.32 10.31 25.81
N ALA A 13 -7.92 11.41 25.32
CA ALA A 13 -8.09 11.66 23.89
C ALA A 13 -6.76 11.85 23.15
N VAL A 14 -5.75 12.47 23.80
CA VAL A 14 -4.42 12.68 23.20
C VAL A 14 -3.65 11.36 23.06
N PHE A 15 -3.75 10.46 24.05
CA PHE A 15 -3.08 9.15 23.97
C PHE A 15 -3.69 8.23 22.91
N SER A 16 -5.01 8.22 22.74
CA SER A 16 -5.67 7.42 21.70
C SER A 16 -5.35 7.90 20.29
N ALA A 17 -5.26 9.21 20.06
CA ALA A 17 -4.90 9.77 18.76
C ALA A 17 -3.44 9.44 18.36
N ALA A 18 -2.50 9.50 19.31
CA ALA A 18 -1.10 9.13 19.08
C ALA A 18 -0.94 7.64 18.75
N ALA A 19 -1.63 6.76 19.48
CA ALA A 19 -1.61 5.32 19.22
C ALA A 19 -2.23 4.96 17.84
N ALA A 20 -3.34 5.60 17.47
CA ALA A 20 -3.97 5.41 16.17
C ALA A 20 -3.08 5.92 15.01
N ALA A 21 -2.46 7.10 15.18
CA ALA A 21 -1.53 7.65 14.20
C ALA A 21 -0.29 6.77 14.04
N GLN A 22 0.23 6.24 15.15
CA GLN A 22 1.33 5.30 15.16
C GLN A 22 0.95 4.06 14.33
N GLY A 23 -0.18 3.41 14.65
CA GLY A 23 -0.69 2.24 13.92
C GLY A 23 -0.81 2.47 12.42
N GLU A 24 -1.32 3.63 11.99
CA GLU A 24 -1.40 3.99 10.57
C GLU A 24 0.00 4.14 9.93
N HIS A 25 0.98 4.67 10.64
CA HIS A 25 2.37 4.73 10.15
C HIS A 25 3.00 3.35 9.99
N GLN A 26 2.80 2.43 10.93
CA GLN A 26 3.26 1.04 10.77
C GLN A 26 2.59 0.38 9.57
N ARG A 27 1.27 0.49 9.48
CA ARG A 27 0.46 -0.10 8.41
C ARG A 27 0.90 0.42 7.04
N ARG A 28 1.14 1.73 6.93
CA ARG A 28 1.65 2.37 5.70
C ARG A 28 3.05 1.88 5.33
N LEU A 29 3.97 1.80 6.29
CA LEU A 29 5.33 1.31 6.06
C LEU A 29 5.30 -0.14 5.56
N ALA A 30 4.55 -1.02 6.23
CA ALA A 30 4.46 -2.42 5.88
C ALA A 30 3.87 -2.63 4.47
N ALA A 31 2.85 -1.86 4.12
CA ALA A 31 2.27 -1.89 2.79
C ALA A 31 3.24 -1.38 1.72
N GLU A 32 3.96 -0.29 1.99
CA GLU A 32 4.99 0.24 1.08
C GLU A 32 6.09 -0.79 0.81
N LEU A 33 6.64 -1.41 1.86
CA LEU A 33 7.65 -2.46 1.73
C LEU A 33 7.15 -3.66 0.92
N THR A 34 5.87 -4.02 1.08
CA THR A 34 5.22 -5.09 0.32
C THR A 34 5.11 -4.74 -1.16
N VAL A 35 4.69 -3.52 -1.49
CA VAL A 35 4.60 -3.06 -2.89
C VAL A 35 5.98 -2.97 -3.53
N MET A 36 6.97 -2.41 -2.83
CA MET A 36 8.35 -2.38 -3.32
C MET A 36 8.90 -3.77 -3.61
N ALA A 37 8.67 -4.75 -2.72
CA ALA A 37 9.09 -6.12 -2.96
C ALA A 37 8.40 -6.73 -4.18
N GLY A 38 7.11 -6.45 -4.40
CA GLY A 38 6.38 -6.81 -5.62
C GLY A 38 7.02 -6.26 -6.88
N ASP A 39 7.40 -4.99 -6.86
CA ASP A 39 8.02 -4.30 -7.99
C ASP A 39 9.41 -4.85 -8.30
N VAL A 40 10.20 -5.15 -7.27
CA VAL A 40 11.50 -5.81 -7.44
C VAL A 40 11.34 -7.21 -8.04
N ARG A 41 10.32 -7.98 -7.64
CA ARG A 41 10.05 -9.29 -8.27
C ARG A 41 9.68 -9.14 -9.75
N ARG A 42 8.87 -8.13 -10.09
CA ARG A 42 8.55 -7.84 -11.49
C ARG A 42 9.80 -7.49 -12.30
N MET A 43 10.66 -6.61 -11.77
CA MET A 43 11.94 -6.26 -12.39
C MET A 43 12.87 -7.48 -12.56
N ALA A 44 12.99 -8.31 -11.51
CA ALA A 44 13.83 -9.49 -11.52
C ALA A 44 13.37 -10.60 -12.48
N SER A 45 12.08 -10.61 -12.86
CA SER A 45 11.55 -11.61 -13.80
C SER A 45 12.06 -11.42 -15.24
N GLY A 46 12.51 -10.20 -15.59
CA GLY A 46 12.92 -9.86 -16.95
C GLY A 46 11.78 -9.79 -17.99
N ALA A 47 10.53 -10.08 -17.60
CA ALA A 47 9.38 -10.16 -18.50
C ALA A 47 8.73 -8.80 -18.82
N GLU A 48 9.10 -7.74 -18.09
CA GLU A 48 8.49 -6.41 -18.22
C GLU A 48 8.97 -5.69 -19.50
N PRO A 49 8.07 -5.08 -20.30
CA PRO A 49 8.44 -4.21 -21.41
C PRO A 49 9.34 -3.05 -20.97
N ALA A 50 10.19 -2.54 -21.87
CA ALA A 50 11.16 -1.49 -21.55
C ALA A 50 10.53 -0.25 -20.88
N LEU A 51 9.41 0.23 -21.43
CA LEU A 51 8.69 1.37 -20.89
C LEU A 51 8.17 1.12 -19.46
N HIS A 52 7.72 -0.11 -19.17
CA HIS A 52 7.23 -0.49 -17.84
C HIS A 52 8.38 -0.63 -16.85
N ARG A 53 9.54 -1.15 -17.28
CA ARG A 53 10.75 -1.21 -16.46
C ARG A 53 11.20 0.18 -16.01
N GLU A 54 11.18 1.17 -16.91
CA GLU A 54 11.48 2.56 -16.54
C GLU A 54 10.52 3.08 -15.47
N GLY A 55 9.22 2.82 -15.62
CA GLY A 55 8.21 3.22 -14.63
C GLY A 55 8.40 2.54 -13.28
N LEU A 56 8.69 1.24 -13.28
CA LEU A 56 8.97 0.48 -12.05
C LEU A 56 10.23 0.99 -11.35
N GLN A 57 11.30 1.26 -12.10
CA GLN A 57 12.53 1.83 -11.54
C GLN A 57 12.28 3.21 -10.94
N ALA A 58 11.54 4.09 -11.63
CA ALA A 58 11.16 5.39 -11.12
C ALA A 58 10.30 5.29 -9.85
N ARG A 59 9.34 4.35 -9.81
CA ARG A 59 8.51 4.11 -8.62
C ARG A 59 9.34 3.61 -7.43
N LEU A 60 10.27 2.68 -7.66
CA LEU A 60 11.20 2.20 -6.63
C LEU A 60 12.10 3.33 -6.11
N ALA A 61 12.64 4.17 -6.99
CA ALA A 61 13.43 5.33 -6.61
C ALA A 61 12.61 6.31 -5.75
N GLY A 62 11.38 6.64 -6.17
CA GLY A 62 10.48 7.50 -5.40
C GLY A 62 10.12 6.92 -4.03
N ALA A 63 9.85 5.63 -3.96
CA ALA A 63 9.59 4.93 -2.70
C ALA A 63 10.81 5.01 -1.75
N LEU A 64 12.02 4.70 -2.24
CA LEU A 64 13.27 4.78 -1.47
C LEU A 64 13.63 6.20 -1.03
N SER A 65 13.20 7.23 -1.75
CA SER A 65 13.36 8.62 -1.31
C SER A 65 12.56 8.92 -0.04
N SER A 66 11.34 8.40 0.05
CA SER A 66 10.45 8.60 1.21
C SER A 66 10.64 7.61 2.36
N LEU A 67 11.23 6.44 2.09
CA LEU A 67 11.37 5.33 3.04
C LEU A 67 12.02 5.70 4.40
N PRO A 68 13.09 6.52 4.48
CA PRO A 68 13.66 6.90 5.77
C PRO A 68 12.67 7.60 6.69
N LEU A 69 11.78 8.42 6.13
CA LEU A 69 10.75 9.11 6.90
C LEU A 69 9.67 8.13 7.39
N LEU A 70 9.23 7.20 6.53
CA LEU A 70 8.28 6.16 6.90
C LEU A 70 8.82 5.27 8.01
N LEU A 71 10.09 4.86 7.91
CA LEU A 71 10.77 4.08 8.94
C LEU A 71 10.79 4.85 10.27
N ARG A 72 11.25 6.11 10.29
CA ARG A 72 11.26 6.92 11.52
C ARG A 72 9.88 7.10 12.14
N ARG A 73 8.85 7.39 11.33
CA ARG A 73 7.46 7.54 11.82
C ARG A 73 6.90 6.24 12.40
N ALA A 74 7.39 5.09 11.94
CA ALA A 74 7.01 3.79 12.46
C ALA A 74 7.92 3.29 13.60
N ASN A 75 8.84 4.13 14.12
CA ASN A 75 9.91 3.76 15.07
C ASN A 75 10.86 2.66 14.54
N GLY A 76 11.02 2.58 13.22
CA GLY A 76 11.95 1.69 12.55
C GLY A 76 13.32 2.32 12.29
N ASP A 77 14.31 1.47 12.01
CA ASP A 77 15.68 1.89 11.72
C ASP A 77 15.86 2.22 10.23
N ALA A 78 16.26 3.47 9.95
CA ALA A 78 16.52 3.97 8.59
C ALA A 78 17.94 3.68 8.08
N SER A 79 18.82 3.07 8.88
CA SER A 79 20.22 2.77 8.53
C SER A 79 20.34 1.85 7.30
N ALA A 80 19.32 1.04 7.02
CA ALA A 80 19.30 0.13 5.87
C ALA A 80 19.05 0.84 4.52
N VAL A 81 18.54 2.07 4.51
CA VAL A 81 18.10 2.75 3.27
C VAL A 81 19.24 3.08 2.30
N PRO A 82 20.42 3.57 2.73
CA PRO A 82 21.55 3.78 1.82
C PRO A 82 21.92 2.54 1.01
N ALA A 83 21.98 1.36 1.65
CA ALA A 83 22.30 0.11 0.95
C ALA A 83 21.22 -0.28 -0.08
N LEU A 84 19.93 -0.05 0.24
CA LEU A 84 18.83 -0.25 -0.71
C LEU A 84 18.96 0.66 -1.94
N ARG A 85 19.36 1.93 -1.75
CA ARG A 85 19.58 2.87 -2.86
C ARG A 85 20.75 2.44 -3.74
N THR A 86 21.87 2.06 -3.14
CA THR A 86 23.01 1.52 -3.90
C THR A 86 22.65 0.26 -4.68
N ALA A 87 21.84 -0.65 -4.11
CA ALA A 87 21.37 -1.83 -4.83
C ALA A 87 20.47 -1.45 -6.02
N LEU A 88 19.59 -0.46 -5.86
CA LEU A 88 18.78 0.06 -6.96
C LEU A 88 19.63 0.69 -8.06
N GLU A 89 20.62 1.52 -7.72
CA GLU A 89 21.52 2.18 -8.67
C GLU A 89 22.34 1.18 -9.48
N ARG A 90 22.76 0.07 -8.85
CA ARG A 90 23.50 -1.01 -9.48
C ARG A 90 22.63 -2.03 -10.21
N HIS A 91 21.30 -1.84 -10.21
CA HIS A 91 20.32 -2.81 -10.71
C HIS A 91 20.48 -4.21 -10.09
N ASP A 92 20.96 -4.28 -8.84
CA ASP A 92 21.11 -5.52 -8.09
C ASP A 92 19.77 -5.92 -7.46
N TRP A 93 18.87 -6.45 -8.30
CA TRP A 93 17.52 -6.84 -7.91
C TRP A 93 17.52 -7.93 -6.82
N ARG A 94 18.55 -8.78 -6.81
CA ARG A 94 18.70 -9.84 -5.80
C ARG A 94 19.01 -9.24 -4.43
N ALA A 95 20.02 -8.38 -4.33
CA ALA A 95 20.36 -7.73 -3.07
C ALA A 95 19.23 -6.81 -2.58
N LEU A 96 18.63 -6.03 -3.49
CA LEU A 96 17.51 -5.16 -3.17
C LEU A 96 16.31 -5.98 -2.63
N GLY A 97 15.95 -7.08 -3.29
CA GLY A 97 14.89 -7.98 -2.85
C GLY A 97 15.16 -8.58 -1.47
N ALA A 98 16.36 -9.11 -1.23
CA ALA A 98 16.73 -9.71 0.05
C ALA A 98 16.69 -8.71 1.22
N ALA A 99 17.13 -7.47 0.98
CA ALA A 99 17.09 -6.40 1.97
C ALA A 99 15.64 -5.96 2.28
N LEU A 100 14.78 -5.84 1.26
CA LEU A 100 13.36 -5.55 1.44
C LEU A 100 12.64 -6.67 2.21
N GLU A 101 12.92 -7.94 1.94
CA GLU A 101 12.34 -9.05 2.71
C GLU A 101 12.78 -9.02 4.18
N THR A 102 14.00 -8.58 4.46
CA THR A 102 14.47 -8.38 5.84
C THR A 102 13.68 -7.27 6.55
N LEU A 103 13.40 -6.15 5.86
CA LEU A 103 12.56 -5.10 6.41
C LEU A 103 11.11 -5.55 6.59
N LYS A 104 10.54 -6.31 5.64
CA LYS A 104 9.18 -6.86 5.77
C LYS A 104 9.02 -7.78 6.97
N ARG A 105 10.04 -8.58 7.32
CA ARG A 105 10.01 -9.40 8.53
C ARG A 105 10.00 -8.56 9.81
N LYS A 106 10.68 -7.40 9.82
CA LYS A 106 10.68 -6.46 10.95
C LYS A 106 9.40 -5.61 11.03
N HIS A 107 8.76 -5.39 9.89
CA HIS A 107 7.55 -4.58 9.75
C HIS A 107 6.48 -5.37 9.00
N PRO A 108 5.90 -6.43 9.61
CA PRO A 108 4.94 -7.29 8.95
C PRO A 108 3.67 -6.52 8.59
N LEU A 109 3.13 -6.81 7.40
CA LEU A 109 1.86 -6.26 6.98
C LEU A 109 0.73 -7.03 7.67
N ASP A 110 0.04 -6.37 8.58
CA ASP A 110 -1.18 -6.89 9.19
C ASP A 110 -2.38 -6.57 8.29
N LEU A 111 -3.09 -7.62 7.88
CA LEU A 111 -4.30 -7.55 7.05
C LEU A 111 -5.53 -8.06 7.79
N ALA A 112 -5.46 -8.35 9.10
CA ALA A 112 -6.58 -8.93 9.84
C ALA A 112 -7.86 -8.07 9.80
N GLY A 113 -7.71 -6.74 9.78
CA GLY A 113 -8.84 -5.80 9.60
C GLY A 113 -9.44 -5.79 8.20
N LEU A 114 -8.70 -6.26 7.20
CA LEU A 114 -9.07 -6.28 5.78
C LEU A 114 -9.55 -7.66 5.31
N LEU A 115 -8.94 -8.74 5.83
CA LEU A 115 -9.12 -10.13 5.41
C LEU A 115 -9.30 -10.99 6.68
N PRO A 116 -10.41 -11.72 6.89
CA PRO A 116 -11.29 -12.30 5.88
C PRO A 116 -12.73 -11.80 6.02
N GLN A 117 -13.06 -10.72 5.31
CA GLN A 117 -14.46 -10.32 5.19
C GLN A 117 -15.17 -11.22 4.16
N LYS A 118 -16.07 -12.09 4.63
CA LYS A 118 -16.95 -12.92 3.78
C LYS A 118 -17.59 -12.06 2.69
N ALA A 119 -17.54 -12.51 1.44
CA ALA A 119 -18.20 -11.87 0.30
C ALA A 119 -19.73 -11.97 0.42
N THR A 120 -20.34 -11.11 1.23
CA THR A 120 -21.80 -10.98 1.31
C THR A 120 -22.33 -10.15 0.14
N PRO A 121 -23.61 -10.29 -0.23
CA PRO A 121 -24.23 -9.44 -1.26
C PRO A 121 -24.06 -7.94 -1.01
N GLU A 122 -24.13 -7.50 0.25
CA GLU A 122 -23.96 -6.10 0.66
C GLU A 122 -22.54 -5.60 0.39
N ARG A 123 -21.53 -6.39 0.78
CA ARG A 123 -20.12 -6.05 0.56
C ARG A 123 -19.76 -6.04 -0.91
N LEU A 124 -20.29 -6.98 -1.68
CA LEU A 124 -20.07 -7.01 -3.13
C LEU A 124 -20.68 -5.78 -3.81
N ARG A 125 -21.92 -5.40 -3.44
CA ARG A 125 -22.55 -4.16 -3.93
C ARG A 125 -21.76 -2.91 -3.55
N LEU A 126 -21.21 -2.86 -2.33
CA LEU A 126 -20.35 -1.76 -1.89
C LEU A 126 -19.05 -1.69 -2.69
N GLY A 127 -18.34 -2.82 -2.84
CA GLY A 127 -17.10 -2.88 -3.63
C GLY A 127 -17.32 -2.51 -5.10
N GLU A 128 -18.41 -2.98 -5.69
CA GLU A 128 -18.82 -2.61 -7.05
C GLU A 128 -19.11 -1.10 -7.16
N ALA A 129 -19.84 -0.53 -6.21
CA ALA A 129 -20.15 0.90 -6.20
C ALA A 129 -18.88 1.75 -6.13
N ILE A 130 -17.95 1.42 -5.23
CA ILE A 130 -16.68 2.13 -5.10
C ILE A 130 -15.84 1.97 -6.38
N HIS A 131 -15.76 0.76 -6.92
CA HIS A 131 -15.03 0.50 -8.17
C HIS A 131 -15.54 1.40 -9.30
N ARG A 132 -16.86 1.42 -9.54
CA ARG A 132 -17.47 2.27 -10.59
C ARG A 132 -17.20 3.75 -10.38
N GLN A 133 -17.24 4.23 -9.13
CA GLN A 133 -17.12 5.65 -8.81
C GLN A 133 -15.68 6.17 -8.80
N ALA A 134 -14.72 5.33 -8.37
CA ALA A 134 -13.38 5.79 -8.05
C ALA A 134 -12.25 5.04 -8.76
N CYS A 135 -12.50 3.88 -9.36
CA CYS A 135 -11.45 3.03 -9.94
C CYS A 135 -11.61 2.77 -11.45
N ALA A 136 -12.85 2.52 -11.89
CA ALA A 136 -13.18 2.07 -13.24
C ALA A 136 -12.62 2.99 -14.34
N GLY A 137 -12.69 4.31 -14.14
CA GLY A 137 -12.22 5.30 -15.10
C GLY A 137 -10.76 5.14 -15.53
N CYS A 138 -9.90 4.63 -14.64
CA CYS A 138 -8.50 4.34 -14.97
C CYS A 138 -8.24 2.87 -15.30
N HIS A 139 -9.00 1.95 -14.67
CA HIS A 139 -8.64 0.53 -14.63
C HIS A 139 -9.41 -0.36 -15.60
N ASP A 140 -10.58 0.05 -16.10
CA ASP A 140 -11.40 -0.82 -16.98
C ASP A 140 -10.93 -0.80 -18.44
N ALA A 141 -10.42 0.34 -18.89
CA ALA A 141 -9.82 0.52 -20.22
C ALA A 141 -8.42 1.15 -20.10
N PRO A 142 -7.43 0.39 -19.58
CA PRO A 142 -6.13 0.96 -19.28
C PRO A 142 -5.32 1.27 -20.54
N VAL A 143 -4.75 2.48 -20.61
CA VAL A 143 -3.73 2.82 -21.60
C VAL A 143 -2.45 2.03 -21.26
N ARG A 144 -1.97 1.21 -22.18
CA ARG A 144 -0.84 0.29 -21.93
C ARG A 144 0.51 0.91 -22.28
N GLU A 145 0.49 1.91 -23.15
CA GLU A 145 1.62 2.64 -23.72
C GLU A 145 2.06 3.77 -22.79
N THR A 146 2.15 3.48 -21.49
CA THR A 146 2.63 4.40 -20.45
C THR A 146 3.58 3.68 -19.50
N LYS A 147 4.39 4.45 -18.76
CA LYS A 147 5.41 3.91 -17.85
C LYS A 147 4.81 3.08 -16.71
N LEU A 148 3.66 3.49 -16.20
CA LEU A 148 2.95 2.80 -15.12
C LEU A 148 1.47 2.66 -15.48
N PRO A 149 1.10 1.65 -16.30
CA PRO A 149 -0.29 1.45 -16.67
C PRO A 149 -1.15 1.16 -15.44
N ALA A 150 -2.34 1.75 -15.41
CA ALA A 150 -3.37 1.44 -14.42
C ALA A 150 -4.04 0.10 -14.77
N PHE A 151 -3.29 -1.00 -14.77
CA PHE A 151 -3.80 -2.31 -15.19
C PHE A 151 -5.11 -2.68 -14.51
N ASN A 152 -5.93 -3.47 -15.21
CA ASN A 152 -7.23 -3.91 -14.72
C ASN A 152 -7.13 -4.57 -13.34
N LEU A 153 -7.94 -4.09 -12.39
CA LEU A 153 -7.86 -4.49 -10.98
C LEU A 153 -8.32 -5.93 -10.74
N PHE A 154 -9.27 -6.45 -11.54
CA PHE A 154 -9.67 -7.86 -11.47
C PHE A 154 -8.50 -8.75 -11.88
N VAL A 155 -7.90 -8.46 -13.06
CA VAL A 155 -6.72 -9.18 -13.54
C VAL A 155 -5.59 -9.13 -12.51
N GLN A 156 -5.31 -7.96 -11.94
CA GLN A 156 -4.29 -7.81 -10.90
C GLN A 156 -4.59 -8.64 -9.65
N ALA A 157 -5.84 -8.67 -9.18
CA ALA A 157 -6.24 -9.46 -8.02
C ALA A 157 -6.02 -10.98 -8.24
N GLY A 158 -6.01 -11.45 -9.49
CA GLY A 158 -5.78 -12.85 -9.85
C GLY A 158 -4.32 -13.18 -10.16
N SER A 159 -3.51 -12.20 -10.54
CA SER A 159 -2.16 -12.42 -11.07
C SER A 159 -1.02 -12.11 -10.09
N MET A 160 -1.31 -11.61 -8.88
CA MET A 160 -0.29 -11.29 -7.87
C MET A 160 -0.67 -11.83 -6.49
N PRO A 161 0.28 -11.92 -5.53
CA PRO A 161 -0.03 -12.34 -4.18
C PRO A 161 -1.12 -11.45 -3.55
N ARG A 162 -2.10 -12.08 -2.90
CA ARG A 162 -3.24 -11.39 -2.25
C ARG A 162 -2.81 -10.23 -1.35
N ALA A 163 -1.77 -10.46 -0.53
CA ALA A 163 -1.25 -9.43 0.36
C ALA A 163 -0.62 -8.24 -0.38
N GLU A 164 -0.03 -8.48 -1.55
CA GLU A 164 0.48 -7.40 -2.39
C GLU A 164 -0.65 -6.59 -3.01
N PHE A 165 -1.68 -7.24 -3.52
CA PHE A 165 -2.85 -6.54 -4.06
C PHE A 165 -3.53 -5.69 -2.98
N ALA A 166 -3.72 -6.24 -1.77
CA ALA A 166 -4.23 -5.50 -0.62
C ALA A 166 -3.33 -4.32 -0.24
N ALA A 167 -2.00 -4.49 -0.23
CA ALA A 167 -1.05 -3.42 0.04
C ALA A 167 -1.15 -2.27 -0.98
N ARG A 168 -1.31 -2.61 -2.28
CA ARG A 168 -1.51 -1.62 -3.36
C ARG A 168 -2.80 -0.83 -3.17
N LEU A 169 -3.92 -1.49 -2.82
CA LEU A 169 -5.16 -0.82 -2.49
C LEU A 169 -5.01 0.09 -1.27
N LEU A 170 -4.32 -0.38 -0.23
CA LEU A 170 -4.09 0.34 1.03
C LEU A 170 -3.29 1.63 0.82
N ILE A 171 -2.24 1.60 0.01
CA ILE A 171 -1.44 2.81 -0.25
C ILE A 171 -2.00 3.71 -1.35
N GLY A 172 -2.96 3.21 -2.13
CA GLY A 172 -3.72 3.92 -3.16
C GLY A 172 -2.88 4.52 -4.29
N VAL A 173 -3.54 5.31 -5.15
CA VAL A 173 -2.85 6.17 -6.12
C VAL A 173 -2.32 7.39 -5.36
N ARG A 174 -1.00 7.58 -5.36
CA ARG A 174 -0.36 8.76 -4.78
C ARG A 174 -0.56 9.96 -5.70
N GLY A 175 -0.95 11.10 -5.15
CA GLY A 175 -0.65 12.39 -5.77
C GLY A 175 -1.82 13.29 -6.17
N ASP A 176 -3.07 13.01 -5.80
CA ASP A 176 -4.06 14.10 -5.86
C ASP A 176 -3.90 15.04 -4.65
N ARG A 177 -4.06 16.35 -4.89
CA ARG A 177 -3.85 17.41 -3.89
C ARG A 177 -4.93 17.42 -2.79
N SER A 178 -5.96 16.59 -2.90
CA SER A 178 -7.13 16.59 -2.00
C SER A 178 -7.03 15.59 -0.84
N THR A 179 -6.18 14.55 -0.92
CA THR A 179 -6.14 13.45 0.07
C THR A 179 -4.87 13.34 0.92
N ALA A 180 -3.82 14.12 0.63
CA ALA A 180 -2.50 13.92 1.24
C ALA A 180 -2.04 12.45 1.12
N TRP A 181 -1.35 11.90 2.13
CA TRP A 181 -0.86 10.50 2.13
C TRP A 181 -1.93 9.48 2.59
N ARG A 182 -3.16 9.90 2.90
CA ARG A 182 -4.17 9.03 3.54
C ARG A 182 -5.07 8.38 2.50
N ASN A 183 -5.34 7.10 2.65
CA ASN A 183 -6.33 6.41 1.83
C ASN A 183 -7.73 6.98 2.14
N PRO A 184 -8.55 7.33 1.14
CA PRO A 184 -9.91 7.81 1.39
C PRO A 184 -10.86 6.71 1.88
N PHE A 185 -10.51 5.44 1.70
CA PHE A 185 -11.35 4.30 2.06
C PHE A 185 -11.02 3.75 3.45
N SER A 186 -12.08 3.41 4.18
CA SER A 186 -12.02 2.66 5.44
C SER A 186 -11.61 1.19 5.21
N ASP A 187 -11.24 0.48 6.28
CA ASP A 187 -10.93 -0.96 6.21
C ASP A 187 -12.12 -1.80 5.72
N LEU A 188 -13.35 -1.39 6.04
CA LEU A 188 -14.56 -2.05 5.55
C LEU A 188 -14.70 -1.89 4.03
N GLU A 189 -14.46 -0.70 3.50
CA GLU A 189 -14.53 -0.39 2.08
C GLU A 189 -13.40 -1.06 1.30
N LEU A 190 -12.18 -1.05 1.84
CA LEU A 190 -11.05 -1.79 1.26
C LEU A 190 -11.30 -3.30 1.27
N GLY A 191 -11.88 -3.84 2.34
CA GLY A 191 -12.30 -5.24 2.41
C GLY A 191 -13.40 -5.59 1.41
N ALA A 192 -14.35 -4.67 1.17
CA ALA A 192 -15.39 -4.81 0.16
C ALA A 192 -14.82 -4.82 -1.27
N LEU A 193 -13.86 -3.93 -1.58
CA LEU A 193 -13.11 -3.94 -2.84
C LEU A 193 -12.35 -5.25 -3.05
N MET A 194 -11.63 -5.72 -2.03
CA MET A 194 -10.95 -7.03 -2.08
C MET A 194 -11.92 -8.16 -2.41
N ALA A 195 -13.06 -8.24 -1.71
CA ALA A 195 -14.07 -9.27 -1.95
C ALA A 195 -14.69 -9.18 -3.36
N TYR A 196 -14.89 -7.96 -3.87
CA TYR A 196 -15.44 -7.73 -5.20
C TYR A 196 -14.49 -8.19 -6.31
N TYR A 197 -13.21 -7.79 -6.25
CA TYR A 197 -12.22 -8.21 -7.24
C TYR A 197 -11.91 -9.70 -7.17
N GLU A 198 -11.84 -10.30 -5.98
CA GLU A 198 -11.65 -11.74 -5.81
C GLU A 198 -12.82 -12.57 -6.34
N LYS A 199 -14.06 -12.06 -6.25
CA LYS A 199 -15.22 -12.73 -6.83
C LYS A 199 -15.22 -12.67 -8.35
N GLY A 200 -14.81 -11.56 -8.95
CA GLY A 200 -14.74 -11.42 -10.41
C GLY A 200 -13.67 -12.28 -11.09
N ASN A 201 -12.76 -12.89 -10.32
CA ASN A 201 -11.74 -13.82 -10.80
C ASN A 201 -12.13 -15.30 -10.72
N LYS A 202 -13.30 -15.62 -10.18
CA LYS A 202 -13.87 -16.97 -10.11
C LYS A 202 -14.94 -17.13 -11.17
#